data_AF-A0A9X0ZUR5-F1
#
_entry.id   AF-A0A9X0ZUR5-F1
#
_cell.length_a   1.000
_cell.length_b   1.000
_cell.length_c   1.000
_cell.angle_alpha   90.00
_cell.angle_beta   90.00
_cell.angle_gamma   90.00
#
_symmetry.space_group_name_H-M   'P 1'
#
loop_
_entity.id
_entity.type
_entity.pdbx_description
1 polymer ?
#
loop_
_entity_poly.entity_id
_entity_poly.type
_entity_poly.pdbx_seq_one_letter_code
_entity_poly.pdbx_strand_id
1 'polypeptide(L)'
;MKRLPPLLVALLLLTSCRENSAMPDNRPASQEHPQTASDAVPTNEELSAYAEGHLAAYRYHDAAAWAYELKRQGVTLPPRLQQVLDEERYDPDAPVSTGSIYHLRPQQINLLWEKAENGDTAAAKRLWQYYSLSAEQTPENKREADYWDAKAGEGRQPK
;
A
#
# COMPACT_ATOMS: atom_id res chain seq x y z
N MET A 1 48.67 37.33 -5.20
CA MET A 1 48.98 38.10 -3.97
C MET A 1 48.00 39.26 -3.83
N LYS A 2 47.05 39.18 -2.88
CA LYS A 2 46.30 40.34 -2.36
C LYS A 2 45.96 40.05 -0.89
N ARG A 3 46.10 41.10 -0.09
CA ARG A 3 46.44 41.11 1.35
C ARG A 3 45.20 40.96 2.25
N LEU A 4 45.34 40.21 3.35
CA LEU A 4 44.65 40.41 4.65
C LEU A 4 45.45 41.46 5.47
N PRO A 5 45.11 41.92 6.71
CA PRO A 5 44.02 41.65 7.67
C PRO A 5 43.50 43.02 8.28
N PRO A 6 43.12 43.27 9.58
CA PRO A 6 42.76 42.44 10.74
C PRO A 6 41.52 42.90 11.57
N LEU A 7 41.29 42.14 12.63
CA LEU A 7 40.32 42.11 13.75
C LEU A 7 40.15 43.38 14.65
N LEU A 8 39.15 43.26 15.56
CA LEU A 8 39.03 43.81 16.95
C LEU A 8 38.39 45.22 17.07
N VAL A 9 37.44 45.58 17.95
CA VAL A 9 37.29 45.39 19.43
C VAL A 9 35.85 45.78 19.90
N ALA A 10 35.33 45.06 20.93
CA ALA A 10 34.45 45.38 22.09
C ALA A 10 33.34 46.49 22.02
N LEU A 11 32.07 46.29 22.42
CA LEU A 11 31.42 45.98 23.73
C LEU A 11 30.93 47.24 24.50
N LEU A 12 29.71 47.13 25.09
CA LEU A 12 29.08 47.88 26.22
C LEU A 12 28.11 49.03 25.84
N LEU A 13 26.79 48.80 25.91
CA LEU A 13 25.84 48.92 27.06
C LEU A 13 25.32 50.36 27.29
N LEU A 14 23.98 50.55 27.26
CA LEU A 14 23.14 51.04 28.37
C LEU A 14 21.72 51.46 27.91
N THR A 15 20.73 50.75 28.46
CA THR A 15 19.44 51.22 29.01
C THR A 15 18.57 52.23 28.26
N SER A 16 17.31 51.86 27.98
CA SER A 16 16.14 52.62 28.47
C SER A 16 14.83 51.82 28.34
N CYS A 17 14.15 51.72 29.49
CA CYS A 17 12.71 51.86 29.69
C CYS A 17 11.74 50.88 29.02
N ARG A 18 11.36 49.92 29.85
CA ARG A 18 10.06 49.24 29.94
C ARG A 18 8.88 50.20 29.78
N GLU A 19 7.94 49.84 28.90
CA GLU A 19 6.51 50.08 29.13
C GLU A 19 5.73 48.85 28.67
N ASN A 20 4.86 48.36 29.55
CA ASN A 20 4.09 47.14 29.34
C ASN A 20 3.02 47.38 28.27
N SER A 21 3.07 46.62 27.18
CA SER A 21 1.86 46.30 26.43
C SER A 21 1.67 44.79 26.53
N ALA A 22 0.54 44.37 27.09
CA ALA A 22 0.19 42.98 27.26
C ALA A 22 0.28 42.26 25.91
N MET A 23 1.32 41.45 25.73
CA MET A 23 1.51 40.59 24.58
C MET A 23 0.65 39.34 24.81
N PRO A 24 -0.16 38.89 23.83
CA PRO A 24 -0.89 37.64 23.96
C PRO A 24 0.11 36.50 24.20
N ASP A 25 -0.25 35.59 25.10
CA ASP A 25 0.54 34.41 25.43
C ASP A 25 0.69 33.55 24.17
N ASN A 26 1.78 33.78 23.42
CA ASN A 26 2.21 32.96 22.30
C ASN A 26 2.88 31.68 22.81
N ARG A 27 2.32 31.05 23.85
CA ARG A 27 2.54 29.61 24.01
C ARG A 27 1.98 28.97 22.74
N PRO A 28 2.78 28.18 22.02
CA PRO A 28 2.21 27.27 21.04
C PRO A 28 1.13 26.51 21.81
N ALA A 29 -0.13 26.65 21.40
CA ALA A 29 -1.13 25.65 21.73
C ALA A 29 -0.45 24.32 21.49
N SER A 30 -0.38 23.47 22.52
CA SER A 30 0.07 22.09 22.37
C SER A 30 -0.57 21.61 21.08
N GLN A 31 0.26 21.45 20.04
CA GLN A 31 -0.20 20.80 18.84
C GLN A 31 -0.51 19.40 19.35
N GLU A 32 -1.80 19.14 19.59
CA GLU A 32 -2.33 17.80 19.43
C GLU A 32 -1.83 17.39 18.06
N HIS A 33 -0.71 16.66 18.05
CA HIS A 33 -0.33 15.91 16.90
C HIS A 33 -1.58 15.09 16.58
N PRO A 34 -2.20 15.25 15.40
CA PRO A 34 -3.17 14.25 14.99
C PRO A 34 -2.40 12.93 15.07
N GLN A 35 -2.85 12.01 15.93
CA GLN A 35 -2.31 10.65 16.03
C GLN A 35 -2.52 10.00 14.67
N THR A 36 -1.59 10.25 13.76
CA THR A 36 -1.64 9.83 12.38
C THR A 36 -0.73 8.62 12.25
N ALA A 37 -1.14 7.58 12.96
CA ALA A 37 -0.78 6.17 12.86
C ALA A 37 -1.36 5.56 14.14
N SER A 38 -2.54 4.95 14.04
CA SER A 38 -3.09 4.23 15.17
C SER A 38 -2.17 3.05 15.47
N ASP A 39 -1.48 3.07 16.61
CA ASP A 39 -0.79 1.89 17.17
C ASP A 39 -1.80 0.81 17.63
N ALA A 40 -3.09 0.99 17.36
CA ALA A 40 -4.12 0.03 17.71
C ALA A 40 -4.02 -1.23 16.84
N VAL A 41 -4.08 -2.38 17.50
CA VAL A 41 -4.29 -3.67 16.83
C VAL A 41 -5.60 -3.59 16.04
N PRO A 42 -5.59 -3.89 14.72
CA PRO A 42 -6.82 -3.87 13.91
C PRO A 42 -7.89 -4.78 14.50
N THR A 43 -9.13 -4.32 14.47
CA THR A 43 -10.29 -5.11 14.88
C THR A 43 -10.56 -6.24 13.89
N ASN A 44 -11.28 -7.28 14.33
CA ASN A 44 -11.66 -8.40 13.46
C ASN A 44 -12.52 -7.95 12.25
N GLU A 45 -13.30 -6.88 12.42
CA GLU A 45 -14.09 -6.29 11.33
C GLU A 45 -13.18 -5.61 10.29
N GLU A 46 -12.18 -4.85 10.72
CA GLU A 46 -11.19 -4.24 9.83
C GLU A 46 -10.37 -5.30 9.09
N LEU A 47 -9.92 -6.35 9.79
CA LEU A 47 -9.21 -7.47 9.17
C LEU A 47 -10.08 -8.20 8.13
N SER A 48 -11.37 -8.37 8.42
CA SER A 48 -12.32 -8.93 7.46
C SER A 48 -12.47 -8.01 6.24
N ALA A 49 -12.60 -6.71 6.44
CA ALA A 49 -12.68 -5.74 5.35
C ALA A 49 -11.40 -5.75 4.48
N TYR A 50 -10.22 -5.89 5.09
CA TYR A 50 -8.97 -6.04 4.35
C TYR A 50 -8.97 -7.32 3.51
N ALA A 51 -9.27 -8.47 4.10
CA ALA A 51 -9.31 -9.75 3.38
C ALA A 51 -10.24 -9.67 2.16
N GLU A 52 -11.44 -9.14 2.35
CA GLU A 52 -12.45 -9.00 1.30
C GLU A 52 -12.06 -7.97 0.25
N GLY A 53 -11.48 -6.84 0.65
CA GLY A 53 -10.98 -5.82 -0.27
C GLY A 53 -9.86 -6.35 -1.15
N HIS A 54 -8.93 -7.13 -0.58
CA HIS A 54 -7.88 -7.79 -1.36
C HIS A 54 -8.47 -8.84 -2.32
N LEU A 55 -9.45 -9.63 -1.88
CA LEU A 55 -10.10 -10.62 -2.74
C LEU A 55 -10.85 -9.97 -3.90
N ALA A 56 -11.58 -8.89 -3.63
CA ALA A 56 -12.29 -8.10 -4.65
C ALA A 56 -11.33 -7.45 -5.66
N ALA A 57 -10.11 -7.12 -5.24
CA ALA A 57 -9.04 -6.64 -6.11
C ALA A 57 -8.20 -7.77 -6.75
N TYR A 58 -8.66 -9.02 -6.67
CA TYR A 58 -8.00 -10.21 -7.22
C TYR A 58 -6.58 -10.46 -6.66
N ARG A 59 -6.32 -9.99 -5.44
CA ARG A 59 -5.06 -10.19 -4.70
C ARG A 59 -5.18 -11.39 -3.77
N TYR A 60 -5.20 -12.59 -4.36
CA TYR A 60 -5.52 -13.84 -3.65
C TYR A 60 -4.56 -14.16 -2.49
N HIS A 61 -3.24 -14.03 -2.70
CA HIS A 61 -2.25 -14.25 -1.64
C HIS A 61 -2.48 -13.34 -0.42
N ASP A 62 -2.72 -12.04 -0.65
CA ASP A 62 -2.98 -11.09 0.44
C ASP A 62 -4.31 -11.36 1.14
N ALA A 63 -5.35 -11.69 0.36
CA ALA A 63 -6.64 -12.09 0.91
C ALA A 63 -6.51 -13.34 1.80
N ALA A 64 -5.74 -14.34 1.37
CA ALA A 64 -5.47 -15.54 2.13
C ALA A 64 -4.66 -15.24 3.40
N ALA A 65 -3.67 -14.34 3.34
CA ALA A 65 -2.91 -13.93 4.51
C ALA A 65 -3.80 -13.28 5.59
N TRP A 66 -4.70 -12.39 5.20
CA TRP A 66 -5.66 -11.78 6.13
C TRP A 66 -6.74 -12.76 6.61
N ALA A 67 -7.20 -13.66 5.75
CA ALA A 67 -8.10 -14.74 6.15
C ALA A 67 -7.44 -15.69 7.18
N TYR A 68 -6.15 -15.98 7.01
CA TYR A 68 -5.38 -16.75 7.98
C TYR A 68 -5.30 -16.03 9.34
N GLU A 69 -5.06 -14.71 9.33
CA GLU A 69 -5.03 -13.89 10.56
C GLU A 69 -6.34 -14.01 11.35
N LEU A 70 -7.47 -13.83 10.66
CA LEU A 70 -8.80 -13.97 11.25
C LEU A 70 -9.02 -15.37 11.86
N LYS A 71 -8.63 -16.42 11.13
CA LYS A 71 -8.72 -17.80 11.61
C LYS A 71 -7.87 -18.03 12.85
N ARG A 72 -6.66 -17.46 12.89
CA ARG A 72 -5.75 -17.53 14.05
C ARG A 72 -6.35 -16.84 15.28
N GLN A 73 -7.15 -15.78 15.08
CA GLN A 73 -7.87 -15.09 16.15
C GLN A 73 -9.17 -15.78 16.56
N GLY A 74 -9.46 -16.98 16.02
CA GLY A 74 -10.66 -17.75 16.33
C GLY A 74 -11.93 -17.23 15.65
N VAL A 75 -11.81 -16.37 14.64
CA VAL A 75 -12.94 -15.87 13.85
C VAL A 75 -13.36 -16.93 12.84
N THR A 76 -14.65 -17.23 12.81
CA THR A 76 -15.24 -18.05 11.74
C THR A 76 -15.24 -17.26 10.43
N LEU A 77 -14.56 -17.79 9.42
CA LEU A 77 -14.45 -17.14 8.12
C LEU A 77 -15.75 -17.24 7.31
N PRO A 78 -16.14 -16.18 6.58
CA PRO A 78 -17.11 -16.28 5.49
C PRO A 78 -16.67 -17.35 4.46
N PRO A 79 -17.62 -18.06 3.81
CA PRO A 79 -17.28 -19.15 2.89
C PRO A 79 -16.27 -18.79 1.80
N ARG A 80 -16.34 -17.58 1.24
CA ARG A 80 -15.40 -17.11 0.20
C ARG A 80 -13.98 -16.88 0.71
N LEU A 81 -13.82 -16.41 1.95
CA LEU A 81 -12.52 -16.24 2.58
C LEU A 81 -11.94 -17.59 3.03
N GLN A 82 -12.80 -18.53 3.44
CA GLN A 82 -12.36 -19.89 3.70
C GLN A 82 -11.88 -20.56 2.40
N GLN A 83 -12.64 -20.39 1.32
CA GLN A 83 -12.28 -20.92 0.00
C GLN A 83 -10.91 -20.39 -0.45
N VAL A 84 -10.68 -19.07 -0.48
CA VAL A 84 -9.38 -18.52 -0.92
C VAL A 84 -8.22 -18.98 -0.03
N LEU A 85 -8.43 -19.09 1.28
CA LEU A 85 -7.42 -19.60 2.21
C LEU A 85 -7.01 -21.05 1.88
N ASP A 86 -7.98 -21.92 1.64
CA ASP A 86 -7.75 -23.34 1.32
C ASP A 86 -7.10 -23.50 -0.06
N GLU A 87 -7.55 -22.68 -1.01
CA GLU A 87 -7.15 -22.72 -2.40
C GLU A 87 -5.74 -22.20 -2.66
N GLU A 88 -5.35 -21.11 -1.98
CA GLU A 88 -3.99 -20.57 -2.04
C GLU A 88 -3.01 -21.41 -1.22
N ARG A 89 -3.52 -22.34 -0.39
CA ARG A 89 -2.72 -23.20 0.51
C ARG A 89 -1.73 -22.37 1.32
N TYR A 90 -2.23 -21.24 1.85
CA TYR A 90 -1.40 -20.25 2.50
C TYR A 90 -0.65 -20.86 3.68
N ASP A 91 0.67 -20.69 3.66
CA ASP A 91 1.59 -21.09 4.72
C ASP A 91 2.30 -19.83 5.21
N PRO A 92 2.06 -19.39 6.46
CA PRO A 92 2.68 -18.18 7.00
C PRO A 92 4.21 -18.30 7.12
N ASP A 93 4.76 -19.52 7.12
CA ASP A 93 6.19 -19.78 7.27
C ASP A 93 6.89 -19.95 5.90
N ALA A 94 6.14 -19.99 4.80
CA ALA A 94 6.70 -20.10 3.46
C ALA A 94 7.45 -18.81 3.06
N PRO A 95 8.61 -18.92 2.38
CA PRO A 95 9.30 -17.75 1.85
C PRO A 95 8.42 -16.98 0.87
N VAL A 96 8.20 -15.69 1.16
CA VAL A 96 7.42 -14.81 0.28
C VAL A 96 8.35 -14.19 -0.77
N SER A 97 7.96 -14.32 -2.04
CA SER A 97 8.63 -13.69 -3.17
C SER A 97 7.64 -12.87 -3.98
N THR A 98 8.12 -11.94 -4.80
CA THR A 98 7.28 -11.24 -5.77
C THR A 98 6.51 -12.24 -6.65
N GLY A 99 7.18 -13.29 -7.11
CA GLY A 99 6.56 -14.34 -7.92
C GLY A 99 5.43 -15.09 -7.22
N SER A 100 5.54 -15.32 -5.90
CA SER A 100 4.46 -15.96 -5.13
C SER A 100 3.30 -15.00 -4.83
N ILE A 101 3.56 -13.72 -4.58
CA ILE A 101 2.51 -12.70 -4.34
C ILE A 101 1.64 -12.50 -5.59
N TYR A 102 2.27 -12.49 -6.77
CA TYR A 102 1.58 -12.27 -8.05
C TYR A 102 1.15 -13.54 -8.77
N HIS A 103 1.42 -14.70 -8.19
CA HIS A 103 0.97 -15.97 -8.75
C HIS A 103 -0.56 -15.98 -8.92
N LEU A 104 -0.97 -16.63 -10.01
CA LEU A 104 -2.36 -16.96 -10.29
C LEU A 104 -2.41 -18.43 -10.70
N ARG A 105 -3.40 -19.13 -10.15
CA ARG A 105 -3.71 -20.50 -10.56
C ARG A 105 -4.46 -20.49 -11.89
N PRO A 106 -4.43 -21.57 -12.69
CA PRO A 106 -5.07 -21.61 -13.99
C PRO A 106 -6.56 -21.21 -13.98
N GLN A 107 -7.31 -21.60 -12.95
CA GLN A 107 -8.72 -21.22 -12.82
C GLN A 107 -8.90 -19.72 -12.58
N GLN A 108 -8.01 -19.10 -11.80
CA GLN A 108 -8.02 -17.65 -11.57
C GLN A 108 -7.63 -16.90 -12.85
N ILE A 109 -6.64 -17.39 -13.60
CA ILE A 109 -6.26 -16.80 -14.90
C ILE A 109 -7.47 -16.78 -15.84
N ASN A 110 -8.14 -17.92 -16.01
CA ASN A 110 -9.31 -18.02 -16.89
C ASN A 110 -10.45 -17.07 -16.48
N LEU A 111 -10.76 -17.03 -15.17
CA LEU A 111 -11.78 -16.12 -14.63
C LEU A 111 -11.42 -14.65 -14.87
N LEU A 112 -10.17 -14.27 -14.61
CA LEU A 112 -9.72 -12.90 -14.80
C LEU A 112 -9.66 -12.54 -16.27
N TRP A 113 -9.30 -13.47 -17.14
CA TRP A 113 -9.30 -13.28 -18.59
C TRP A 113 -10.69 -12.88 -19.06
N GLU A 114 -11.71 -13.68 -18.72
CA GLU A 114 -13.11 -13.38 -19.08
C GLU A 114 -13.56 -12.01 -18.54
N LYS A 115 -13.24 -11.70 -17.29
CA LYS A 115 -13.61 -10.42 -16.68
C LYS A 115 -12.91 -9.23 -17.33
N ALA A 116 -11.62 -9.35 -17.59
CA ALA A 116 -10.80 -8.31 -18.18
C ALA A 116 -11.22 -8.03 -19.63
N GLU A 117 -11.53 -9.07 -20.41
CA GLU A 117 -12.11 -8.91 -21.75
C GLU A 117 -13.46 -8.19 -21.73
N ASN A 118 -14.25 -8.41 -20.67
CA ASN A 118 -15.51 -7.70 -20.44
C ASN A 118 -15.33 -6.30 -19.79
N GLY A 119 -14.10 -5.76 -19.77
CA GLY A 119 -13.81 -4.39 -19.34
C GLY A 119 -13.47 -4.21 -17.86
N ASP A 120 -13.29 -5.29 -17.10
CA ASP A 120 -12.78 -5.19 -15.73
C ASP A 120 -11.28 -4.83 -15.72
N THR A 121 -11.01 -3.54 -15.57
CA THR A 121 -9.64 -3.01 -15.52
C THR A 121 -8.82 -3.50 -14.33
N ALA A 122 -9.46 -3.91 -13.21
CA ALA A 122 -8.75 -4.49 -12.08
C ALA A 122 -8.30 -5.92 -12.40
N ALA A 123 -9.14 -6.70 -13.10
CA ALA A 123 -8.77 -8.02 -13.61
C ALA A 123 -7.63 -7.91 -14.63
N ALA A 124 -7.73 -6.97 -15.59
CA ALA A 124 -6.67 -6.71 -16.56
C ALA A 124 -5.34 -6.36 -15.86
N LYS A 125 -5.38 -5.42 -14.89
CA LYS A 125 -4.19 -5.06 -14.11
C LYS A 125 -3.60 -6.27 -13.38
N ARG A 126 -4.43 -7.15 -12.81
CA ARG A 126 -3.95 -8.35 -12.12
C ARG A 126 -3.30 -9.35 -13.08
N LEU A 127 -3.85 -9.54 -14.27
CA LEU A 127 -3.24 -10.38 -15.32
C LEU A 127 -1.89 -9.81 -15.77
N TRP A 128 -1.80 -8.49 -16.00
CA TRP A 128 -0.53 -7.82 -16.28
C TRP A 128 0.51 -8.09 -15.19
N GLN A 129 0.13 -7.95 -13.92
CA GLN A 129 1.02 -8.22 -12.80
C GLN A 129 1.49 -9.69 -12.78
N TYR A 130 0.60 -10.63 -13.03
CA TYR A 130 0.96 -12.05 -13.11
C TYR A 130 2.00 -12.31 -14.21
N TYR A 131 1.72 -11.89 -15.44
CA TYR A 131 2.62 -12.13 -16.57
C TYR A 131 3.96 -11.39 -16.44
N SER A 132 3.95 -10.20 -15.83
CA SER A 132 5.16 -9.39 -15.65
C SER A 132 6.02 -9.82 -14.47
N LEU A 133 5.40 -10.32 -13.39
CA LEU A 133 6.06 -10.45 -12.07
C LEU A 133 6.12 -11.88 -11.53
N SER A 134 5.34 -12.81 -12.08
CA SER A 134 5.24 -14.20 -11.60
C SER A 134 5.49 -15.23 -12.69
N ALA A 135 4.91 -15.05 -13.88
CA ALA A 135 5.08 -15.98 -14.99
C ALA A 135 6.53 -16.01 -15.50
N GLU A 136 6.92 -17.14 -16.10
CA GLU A 136 8.21 -17.26 -16.78
C GLU A 136 8.32 -16.20 -17.90
N GLN A 137 9.48 -15.57 -18.02
CA GLN A 137 9.68 -14.41 -18.91
C GLN A 137 9.94 -14.81 -20.38
N THR A 138 9.00 -15.57 -20.93
CA THR A 138 8.96 -15.98 -22.34
C THR A 138 8.47 -14.84 -23.25
N PRO A 139 8.77 -14.86 -24.56
CA PRO A 139 8.22 -13.88 -25.50
C PRO A 139 6.69 -13.84 -25.53
N GLU A 140 6.02 -14.96 -25.27
CA GLU A 140 4.57 -15.05 -25.21
C GLU A 140 4.01 -14.32 -23.98
N ASN A 141 4.53 -14.63 -22.79
CA ASN A 141 4.08 -13.99 -21.56
C ASN A 141 4.38 -12.48 -21.54
N LYS A 142 5.43 -12.03 -22.23
CA LYS A 142 5.67 -10.59 -22.42
C LYS A 142 4.59 -9.92 -23.26
N ARG A 143 4.14 -10.56 -24.34
CA ARG A 143 3.02 -10.04 -25.16
C ARG A 143 1.71 -10.02 -24.37
N GLU A 144 1.47 -11.05 -23.56
CA GLU A 144 0.33 -11.06 -22.63
C GLU A 144 0.41 -9.89 -21.65
N ALA A 145 1.56 -9.66 -21.02
CA ALA A 145 1.76 -8.52 -20.14
C ALA A 145 1.44 -7.19 -20.85
N ASP A 146 2.01 -6.94 -22.03
CA ASP A 146 1.75 -5.71 -22.79
C ASP A 146 0.26 -5.55 -23.16
N TYR A 147 -0.40 -6.65 -23.54
CA TYR A 147 -1.83 -6.67 -23.85
C TYR A 147 -2.68 -6.27 -22.64
N TRP A 148 -2.42 -6.88 -21.48
CA TRP A 148 -3.17 -6.60 -20.26
C TRP A 148 -2.87 -5.22 -19.66
N ASP A 149 -1.66 -4.70 -19.84
CA ASP A 149 -1.32 -3.33 -19.44
C ASP A 149 -2.15 -2.31 -20.24
N ALA A 150 -2.24 -2.50 -21.56
CA ALA A 150 -3.08 -1.66 -22.41
C ALA A 150 -4.55 -1.70 -21.97
N LYS A 151 -5.11 -2.91 -21.74
CA LYS A 151 -6.48 -3.09 -21.24
C LYS A 151 -6.72 -2.46 -19.88
N ALA A 152 -5.75 -2.53 -18.97
CA ALA A 152 -5.84 -1.87 -17.67
C ALA A 152 -5.83 -0.33 -17.79
N GLY A 153 -5.18 0.20 -18.83
CA GLY A 153 -5.11 1.62 -19.16
C GLY A 153 -6.34 2.18 -19.88
N GLU A 154 -7.08 1.37 -20.64
CA GLU A 154 -8.26 1.77 -21.43
C GLU A 154 -9.40 2.40 -20.58
N GLY A 155 -9.48 2.10 -19.28
CA GLY A 155 -10.41 2.76 -18.35
C GLY A 155 -10.03 4.21 -17.99
N ARG A 156 -8.83 4.69 -18.36
CA ARG A 156 -8.44 6.10 -18.24
C ARG A 156 -8.80 6.81 -19.55
N GLN A 157 -10.06 7.24 -19.70
CA GLN A 157 -10.34 8.21 -20.75
C GLN A 157 -9.44 9.45 -20.58
N PRO A 158 -8.89 10.02 -21.66
CA PRO A 158 -8.20 11.30 -21.60
C PRO A 158 -9.16 12.38 -21.08
N LYS A 159 -8.67 13.21 -20.16
CA LYS A 159 -9.37 14.43 -19.70
C LYS A 159 -9.44 15.46 -20.80
#